data_AF-A0A6C0BV45-F1
#
_entry.id   AF-A0A6C0BV45-F1
#
_cell.length_a   1.000
_cell.length_b   1.000
_cell.length_c   1.000
_cell.angle_alpha   90.00
_cell.angle_beta   90.00
_cell.angle_gamma   90.00
#
_symmetry.space_group_name_H-M   'P 1'
#
loop_
_entity.id
_entity.type
_entity.pdbx_description
1 polymer ?
#
loop_
_entity_poly.entity_id
_entity_poly.type
_entity_poly.pdbx_seq_one_letter_code
_entity_poly.pdbx_strand_id
1 'polypeptide(L)'
;MLNMNSIINLIHSITASLLSYYYIQNPIINIKRSLFFISNTYFLTDTYLIRNDHYLDISHHLLSILSLISFYIGYYENILIKLFYLAEMSNISIFGHYLVLKNIENENIVYISSVLEFCIYTYYRCFCMTQILIENHDLFLFTPLMPLLIIYYMSIDWSITLFKNLYYH
;
A
#
# COMPACT_ATOMS: atom_id res chain seq x y z
N MET A 1 19.59 4.11 15.46
CA MET A 1 18.44 3.74 16.33
C MET A 1 17.24 3.47 15.43
N LEU A 2 16.74 2.23 15.39
CA LEU A 2 15.60 1.85 14.57
C LEU A 2 14.38 2.68 14.97
N ASN A 3 13.72 3.34 14.02
CA ASN A 3 12.46 4.02 14.30
C ASN A 3 11.39 2.95 14.45
N MET A 4 10.87 2.75 15.68
CA MET A 4 9.86 1.72 15.97
C MET A 4 8.69 1.76 14.97
N ASN A 5 8.31 2.95 14.51
CA ASN A 5 7.23 3.12 13.54
C ASN A 5 7.53 2.42 12.21
N SER A 6 8.77 2.48 11.71
CA SER A 6 9.14 1.83 10.44
C SER A 6 9.08 0.30 10.51
N ILE A 7 9.38 -0.28 11.68
CA ILE A 7 9.27 -1.72 11.90
C ILE A 7 7.80 -2.14 11.98
N ILE A 8 6.98 -1.37 12.70
CA ILE A 8 5.54 -1.62 12.81
C ILE A 8 4.90 -1.58 11.42
N ASN A 9 5.24 -0.57 10.61
CA ASN A 9 4.76 -0.44 9.23
C ASN A 9 5.16 -1.63 8.37
N LEU A 10 6.42 -2.07 8.44
CA LEU A 10 6.87 -3.25 7.70
C LEU A 10 6.14 -4.53 8.15
N ILE A 11 6.00 -4.75 9.45
CA ILE A 11 5.28 -5.92 10.00
C ILE A 11 3.82 -5.89 9.56
N HIS A 12 3.18 -4.72 9.59
CA HIS A 12 1.82 -4.54 9.09
C HIS A 12 1.73 -4.98 7.63
N SER A 13 2.55 -4.42 6.74
CA SER A 13 2.49 -4.73 5.31
C SER A 13 2.81 -6.19 4.99
N ILE A 14 3.75 -6.82 5.70
CA ILE A 14 4.00 -8.27 5.57
C ILE A 14 2.76 -9.07 5.98
N THR A 15 2.20 -8.78 7.15
CA THR A 15 1.05 -9.51 7.70
C THR A 15 -0.19 -9.35 6.82
N ALA A 16 -0.47 -8.10 6.41
CA ALA A 16 -1.59 -7.77 5.56
C ALA A 16 -1.44 -8.40 4.16
N SER A 17 -0.24 -8.40 3.57
CA SER A 17 0.02 -9.07 2.30
C SER A 17 -0.22 -10.58 2.37
N LEU A 18 0.29 -11.24 3.41
CA LEU A 18 0.09 -12.67 3.61
C LEU A 18 -1.39 -13.02 3.80
N LEU A 19 -2.10 -12.31 4.69
CA LEU A 19 -3.52 -12.52 4.92
C LEU A 19 -4.34 -12.25 3.65
N SER A 20 -4.01 -11.20 2.89
CA SER A 20 -4.70 -10.88 1.64
C SER A 20 -4.49 -11.99 0.61
N TYR A 21 -3.25 -12.47 0.46
CA TYR A 21 -2.94 -13.58 -0.44
C TYR A 21 -3.72 -14.85 -0.06
N TYR A 22 -3.71 -15.23 1.22
CA TYR A 22 -4.48 -16.38 1.69
C TYR A 22 -5.98 -16.20 1.45
N TYR A 23 -6.52 -14.99 1.65
CA TYR A 23 -7.93 -14.70 1.38
C TYR A 23 -8.28 -14.82 -0.11
N ILE A 24 -7.42 -14.31 -0.98
CA ILE A 24 -7.59 -14.38 -2.44
C ILE A 24 -7.66 -15.84 -2.91
N GLN A 25 -6.82 -16.71 -2.34
CA GLN A 25 -6.83 -18.14 -2.67
C GLN A 25 -8.01 -18.88 -2.04
N ASN A 26 -8.34 -18.55 -0.78
CA ASN A 26 -9.39 -19.20 0.00
C ASN A 26 -10.16 -18.14 0.81
N PRO A 27 -11.33 -17.67 0.33
CA PRO A 27 -12.07 -16.56 0.95
C PRO A 27 -12.77 -17.01 2.25
N ILE A 28 -11.99 -17.10 3.33
CA ILE A 28 -12.45 -17.53 4.65
C ILE A 28 -12.82 -16.31 5.49
N ILE A 29 -14.04 -16.31 6.06
CA ILE A 29 -14.59 -15.18 6.84
C ILE A 29 -13.68 -14.72 7.99
N ASN A 30 -12.99 -15.66 8.64
CA ASN A 30 -12.07 -15.34 9.73
C ASN A 30 -10.85 -14.56 9.24
N ILE A 31 -10.31 -14.90 8.07
CA ILE A 31 -9.19 -14.16 7.47
C ILE A 31 -9.63 -12.74 7.10
N LYS A 32 -10.82 -12.59 6.50
CA LYS A 32 -11.42 -11.28 6.22
C LYS A 32 -11.56 -10.41 7.47
N ARG A 33 -12.06 -10.99 8.58
CA ARG A 33 -12.16 -10.30 9.87
C ARG A 33 -10.78 -9.88 10.38
N SER A 34 -9.82 -10.80 10.42
CA SER A 34 -8.45 -10.51 10.89
C SER A 34 -7.80 -9.40 10.06
N LEU A 35 -7.92 -9.48 8.73
CA LEU A 35 -7.38 -8.48 7.81
C LEU A 35 -8.00 -7.09 8.05
N PHE A 36 -9.34 -7.04 8.19
CA PHE A 36 -10.04 -5.80 8.51
C PHE A 36 -9.57 -5.23 9.84
N PHE A 37 -9.55 -6.01 10.92
CA PHE A 37 -9.18 -5.51 12.24
C PHE A 37 -7.73 -5.02 12.30
N ILE A 38 -6.78 -5.79 11.77
CA ILE A 38 -5.35 -5.42 11.79
C ILE A 38 -5.15 -4.14 10.97
N SER A 39 -5.68 -4.09 9.76
CA SER A 39 -5.45 -2.96 8.84
C SER A 39 -6.23 -1.72 9.23
N ASN A 40 -7.47 -1.86 9.69
CA ASN A 40 -8.25 -0.73 10.18
C ASN A 40 -7.61 -0.11 11.44
N THR A 41 -7.13 -0.94 12.38
CA THR A 41 -6.43 -0.45 13.57
C THR A 41 -5.14 0.26 13.18
N TYR A 42 -4.39 -0.29 12.22
CA TYR A 42 -3.18 0.31 11.68
C TYR A 42 -3.48 1.70 11.08
N PHE A 43 -4.38 1.80 10.10
CA PHE A 43 -4.69 3.07 9.45
C PHE A 43 -5.28 4.09 10.43
N LEU A 44 -6.14 3.71 11.37
CA LEU A 44 -6.66 4.65 12.37
C LEU A 44 -5.56 5.21 13.26
N THR A 45 -4.67 4.34 13.73
CA THR A 45 -3.54 4.75 14.59
C THR A 45 -2.60 5.67 13.81
N ASP A 46 -2.24 5.28 12.59
CA ASP A 46 -1.30 6.05 11.77
C ASP A 46 -1.91 7.39 11.33
N THR A 47 -3.20 7.41 10.96
CA THR A 47 -3.94 8.66 10.69
C THR A 47 -3.91 9.61 11.87
N TYR A 48 -4.08 9.10 13.09
CA TYR A 48 -4.01 9.92 14.29
C TYR A 48 -2.61 10.51 14.48
N LEU A 49 -1.55 9.75 14.18
CA LEU A 49 -0.17 10.23 14.26
C LEU A 49 0.12 11.33 13.23
N ILE A 50 -0.34 11.16 11.99
CA ILE A 50 -0.09 12.09 10.87
C ILE A 50 -1.15 13.20 10.74
N ARG A 51 -2.05 13.36 11.72
CA ARG A 51 -3.23 14.25 11.61
C ARG A 51 -2.92 15.72 11.36
N ASN A 52 -1.67 16.15 11.62
CA ASN A 52 -1.21 17.52 11.39
C ASN A 52 -0.25 17.62 10.19
N ASP A 53 -0.04 16.53 9.45
CA ASP A 53 0.84 16.46 8.29
C ASP A 53 0.08 16.87 7.00
N HIS A 54 0.67 16.57 5.84
CA HIS A 54 0.10 16.93 4.55
C HIS A 54 -1.28 16.29 4.33
N TYR A 55 -2.24 17.11 3.87
CA TYR A 55 -3.62 16.69 3.60
C TYR A 55 -3.73 15.48 2.66
N LEU A 56 -2.74 15.30 1.78
CA LEU A 56 -2.67 14.20 0.83
C LEU A 56 -2.56 12.85 1.57
N ASP A 57 -1.70 12.75 2.57
CA ASP A 57 -1.49 11.51 3.34
C ASP A 57 -2.72 11.17 4.19
N ILE A 58 -3.35 12.18 4.80
CA ILE A 58 -4.63 12.02 5.50
C ILE A 58 -5.71 11.53 4.54
N SER A 59 -5.78 12.09 3.32
CA SER A 59 -6.76 11.66 2.32
C SER A 59 -6.54 10.22 1.86
N HIS A 60 -5.27 9.80 1.69
CA HIS A 60 -4.92 8.42 1.40
C HIS A 60 -5.45 7.47 2.47
N HIS A 61 -5.23 7.80 3.74
CA HIS A 61 -5.64 6.95 4.85
C HIS A 61 -7.16 6.84 4.96
N LEU A 62 -7.89 7.96 4.82
CA LEU A 62 -9.35 7.96 4.85
C LEU A 62 -9.93 7.10 3.72
N LEU A 63 -9.37 7.20 2.51
CA LEU A 63 -9.80 6.36 1.38
C LEU A 63 -9.43 4.89 1.58
N SER A 64 -8.27 4.59 2.18
CA SER A 64 -7.86 3.22 2.54
C SER A 64 -8.80 2.61 3.59
N ILE A 65 -9.21 3.38 4.61
CA ILE A 65 -10.21 2.96 5.60
C ILE A 65 -11.57 2.71 4.93
N LEU A 66 -12.01 3.59 4.03
CA LEU A 66 -13.26 3.41 3.29
C LEU A 66 -13.22 2.13 2.43
N SER A 67 -12.09 1.88 1.77
CA SER A 67 -11.84 0.64 1.00
C SER A 67 -11.93 -0.60 1.90
N LEU A 68 -11.29 -0.58 3.07
CA LEU A 68 -11.34 -1.67 4.04
C LEU A 68 -12.75 -1.93 4.58
N ILE A 69 -13.52 -0.88 4.89
CA ILE A 69 -14.93 -1.02 5.32
C ILE A 69 -15.76 -1.63 4.19
N SER A 70 -15.57 -1.15 2.95
CA SER A 70 -16.27 -1.66 1.76
C SER A 70 -15.98 -3.16 1.55
N PHE A 71 -14.70 -3.55 1.63
CA PHE A 71 -14.29 -4.96 1.62
C PHE A 71 -14.96 -5.76 2.75
N TYR A 72 -14.96 -5.22 3.97
CA TYR A 72 -15.52 -5.90 5.14
C TYR A 72 -17.02 -6.17 5.02
N ILE A 73 -17.80 -5.25 4.46
CA ILE A 73 -19.24 -5.46 4.22
C ILE A 73 -19.55 -6.28 2.96
N GLY A 74 -18.51 -6.69 2.21
CA GLY A 74 -18.65 -7.52 1.00
C GLY A 74 -18.86 -6.75 -0.30
N TYR A 75 -18.61 -5.44 -0.31
CA TYR A 75 -18.77 -4.60 -1.48
C TYR A 75 -17.54 -4.71 -2.40
N TYR A 76 -17.73 -5.26 -3.62
CA TYR A 76 -16.67 -5.52 -4.60
C TYR A 76 -15.41 -6.19 -4.03
N GLU A 77 -15.66 -7.12 -3.12
CA GLU A 77 -14.66 -7.74 -2.25
C GLU A 77 -13.44 -8.28 -3.02
N ASN A 78 -13.67 -8.99 -4.12
CA ASN A 78 -12.63 -9.60 -4.96
C ASN A 78 -11.67 -8.59 -5.59
N ILE A 79 -12.13 -7.38 -5.88
CA ILE A 79 -11.30 -6.32 -6.49
C ILE A 79 -10.56 -5.58 -5.39
N LEU A 80 -11.27 -5.21 -4.32
CA LEU A 80 -10.69 -4.46 -3.20
C LEU A 80 -9.57 -5.24 -2.53
N ILE A 81 -9.73 -6.56 -2.33
CA ILE A 81 -8.67 -7.36 -1.72
C ILE A 81 -7.43 -7.48 -2.61
N LYS A 82 -7.59 -7.54 -3.94
CA LYS A 82 -6.45 -7.58 -4.88
C LYS A 82 -5.71 -6.25 -4.87
N LEU A 83 -6.43 -5.13 -4.89
CA LEU A 83 -5.83 -3.81 -4.78
C LEU A 83 -5.10 -3.63 -3.45
N PHE A 84 -5.72 -4.06 -2.35
CA PHE A 84 -5.09 -4.01 -1.03
C PHE A 84 -3.84 -4.90 -0.94
N TYR A 85 -3.89 -6.11 -1.52
CA TYR A 85 -2.71 -6.98 -1.61
C TYR A 85 -1.55 -6.32 -2.35
N LEU A 86 -1.80 -5.76 -3.54
CA LEU A 86 -0.77 -5.07 -4.33
C LEU A 86 -0.21 -3.85 -3.57
N ALA A 87 -1.10 -3.12 -2.89
CA ALA A 87 -0.74 -1.99 -2.06
C ALA A 87 0.26 -2.39 -0.96
N GLU A 88 -0.07 -3.40 -0.18
CA GLU A 88 0.79 -3.83 0.93
C GLU A 88 2.07 -4.50 0.46
N MET A 89 2.04 -5.26 -0.65
CA MET A 89 3.26 -5.84 -1.24
C MET A 89 4.27 -4.78 -1.66
N SER A 90 3.78 -3.66 -2.23
CA SER A 90 4.66 -2.53 -2.57
C SER A 90 5.17 -1.78 -1.34
N ASN A 91 4.39 -1.71 -0.27
CA ASN A 91 4.81 -1.06 0.96
C ASN A 91 5.98 -1.80 1.63
N ILE A 92 6.04 -3.13 1.48
CA ILE A 92 7.17 -3.94 1.97
C ILE A 92 8.50 -3.45 1.36
N SER A 93 8.53 -3.10 0.07
CA SER A 93 9.78 -2.60 -0.55
C SER A 93 10.17 -1.22 -0.03
N ILE A 94 9.19 -0.33 0.22
CA ILE A 94 9.45 1.00 0.79
C ILE A 94 10.06 0.86 2.19
N PHE A 95 9.38 0.14 3.08
CA PHE A 95 9.83 0.02 4.46
C PHE A 95 11.13 -0.81 4.56
N GLY A 96 11.30 -1.80 3.68
CA GLY A 96 12.56 -2.53 3.53
C GLY A 96 13.71 -1.62 3.12
N HIS A 97 13.51 -0.76 2.12
CA HIS A 97 14.52 0.21 1.69
C HIS A 97 14.84 1.22 2.80
N TYR A 98 13.84 1.71 3.53
CA TYR A 98 14.06 2.59 4.68
C TYR A 98 14.98 1.97 5.74
N LEU A 99 14.86 0.66 5.99
CA LEU A 99 15.77 -0.05 6.89
C LEU A 99 17.18 -0.18 6.31
N VAL A 100 17.33 -0.36 4.99
CA VAL A 100 18.64 -0.33 4.32
C VAL A 100 19.30 1.04 4.48
N LEU A 101 18.59 2.12 4.13
CA LEU A 101 19.07 3.50 4.25
C LEU A 101 19.58 3.86 5.64
N LYS A 102 18.95 3.31 6.69
CA LYS A 102 19.32 3.61 8.08
C LYS A 102 20.47 2.80 8.65
N ASN A 103 20.70 1.60 8.13
CA ASN A 103 21.60 0.64 8.76
C ASN A 103 22.80 0.26 7.88
N ILE A 104 22.80 0.64 6.61
CA ILE A 104 23.85 0.28 5.66
C ILE A 104 24.53 1.56 5.16
N GLU A 105 25.83 1.68 5.43
CA GLU A 105 26.64 2.83 5.00
C GLU A 105 27.19 2.68 3.57
N ASN A 106 27.15 1.46 3.00
CA ASN A 106 27.66 1.20 1.67
C ASN A 106 26.72 1.78 0.59
N GLU A 107 27.15 2.86 -0.05
CA GLU A 107 26.38 3.60 -1.06
C GLU A 107 25.93 2.72 -2.24
N ASN A 108 26.75 1.75 -2.68
CA ASN A 108 26.36 0.86 -3.77
C ASN A 108 25.18 -0.04 -3.37
N ILE A 109 25.17 -0.52 -2.12
CA ILE A 109 24.06 -1.35 -1.60
C ILE A 109 22.80 -0.49 -1.46
N VAL A 110 22.95 0.75 -0.97
CA VAL A 110 21.84 1.70 -0.86
C VAL A 110 21.25 1.99 -2.23
N TYR A 111 22.08 2.32 -3.23
CA TYR A 111 21.65 2.56 -4.60
C TYR A 111 20.91 1.37 -5.20
N ILE A 112 21.47 0.16 -5.10
CA ILE A 112 20.80 -1.06 -5.56
C ILE A 112 19.45 -1.23 -4.86
N SER A 113 19.38 -0.96 -3.56
CA SER A 113 18.13 -1.03 -2.80
C SER A 113 17.12 0.02 -3.26
N SER A 114 17.52 1.24 -3.61
CA SER A 114 16.64 2.28 -4.15
C SER A 114 16.10 1.88 -5.52
N VAL A 115 16.93 1.29 -6.38
CA VAL A 115 16.48 0.75 -7.69
C VAL A 115 15.45 -0.36 -7.49
N LEU A 116 15.69 -1.28 -6.55
CA LEU A 116 14.73 -2.35 -6.24
C LEU A 116 13.42 -1.79 -5.68
N GLU A 117 13.48 -0.82 -4.76
CA GLU A 117 12.29 -0.12 -4.25
C GLU A 117 11.48 0.48 -5.39
N PHE A 118 12.11 1.26 -6.27
CA PHE A 118 11.46 1.87 -7.42
C PHE A 118 10.80 0.82 -8.33
N CYS A 119 11.54 -0.22 -8.72
CA CYS A 119 11.05 -1.25 -9.62
C CYS A 119 9.87 -2.04 -9.02
N ILE A 120 9.99 -2.49 -7.77
CA ILE A 120 8.97 -3.27 -7.08
C ILE A 120 7.72 -2.43 -6.84
N TYR A 121 7.89 -1.21 -6.33
CA TYR A 121 6.80 -0.29 -6.08
C TYR A 121 6.03 -0.01 -7.37
N THR A 122 6.74 0.42 -8.42
CA THR A 122 6.13 0.78 -9.71
C THR A 122 5.42 -0.41 -10.35
N TYR A 123 6.00 -1.61 -10.29
CA TYR A 123 5.36 -2.81 -10.81
C TYR A 123 4.01 -3.09 -10.14
N TYR A 124 3.97 -3.16 -8.81
CA TYR A 124 2.73 -3.48 -8.10
C TYR A 124 1.70 -2.35 -8.12
N ARG A 125 2.13 -1.11 -7.87
CA ARG A 125 1.24 0.05 -7.65
C ARG A 125 0.85 0.78 -8.93
N CYS A 126 1.71 0.76 -9.96
CA CYS A 126 1.37 1.35 -11.25
C CYS A 126 0.91 0.25 -12.20
N PHE A 127 1.77 -0.70 -12.57
CA PHE A 127 1.43 -1.66 -13.64
C PHE A 127 0.27 -2.59 -13.26
N CYS A 128 0.38 -3.35 -12.17
CA CYS A 128 -0.65 -4.31 -11.78
C CYS A 128 -1.97 -3.64 -11.39
N MET A 129 -1.94 -2.51 -10.67
CA MET A 129 -3.16 -1.76 -10.36
C MET A 129 -3.82 -1.19 -11.62
N THR A 130 -3.04 -0.64 -12.56
CA THR A 130 -3.57 -0.15 -13.85
C THR A 130 -4.28 -1.28 -14.59
N GLN A 131 -3.69 -2.47 -14.62
CA GLN A 131 -4.31 -3.64 -15.23
C GLN A 131 -5.67 -3.97 -14.60
N ILE A 132 -5.76 -4.01 -13.26
CA ILE A 132 -7.03 -4.24 -12.56
C ILE A 132 -8.05 -3.14 -12.89
N LEU A 133 -7.62 -1.88 -12.94
CA LEU A 133 -8.51 -0.76 -13.29
C LEU A 133 -9.05 -0.87 -14.71
N ILE A 134 -8.21 -1.23 -15.69
CA ILE A 134 -8.63 -1.43 -17.08
C ILE A 134 -9.63 -2.58 -17.20
N GLU A 135 -9.31 -3.72 -16.56
CA GLU A 135 -10.18 -4.91 -16.54
C GLU A 135 -11.53 -4.65 -15.87
N ASN A 136 -11.65 -3.61 -15.04
CA ASN A 136 -12.85 -3.30 -14.26
C ASN A 136 -13.29 -1.83 -14.44
N HIS A 137 -13.00 -1.21 -15.59
CA HIS A 137 -13.13 0.24 -15.78
C HIS A 137 -14.56 0.78 -15.54
N ASP A 138 -15.59 0.07 -16.02
CA ASP A 138 -16.99 0.44 -15.80
C ASP A 138 -17.34 0.51 -14.30
N LEU A 139 -16.81 -0.43 -13.52
CA LEU A 139 -17.03 -0.48 -12.09
C LEU A 139 -16.36 0.69 -11.38
N PHE A 140 -15.16 1.13 -11.78
CA PHE A 140 -14.54 2.30 -11.17
C PHE A 140 -15.18 3.62 -11.60
N LEU A 141 -15.69 3.74 -12.82
CA LEU A 141 -16.26 4.98 -13.34
C LEU A 141 -17.71 5.22 -12.90
N PHE A 142 -18.49 4.16 -12.69
CA PHE A 142 -19.93 4.26 -12.46
C PHE A 142 -20.37 3.80 -11.06
N THR A 143 -19.43 3.56 -10.14
CA THR A 143 -19.75 3.16 -8.77
C THR A 143 -19.10 4.08 -7.73
N PRO A 144 -19.54 4.02 -6.46
CA PRO A 144 -18.87 4.64 -5.32
C PRO A 144 -17.39 4.26 -5.12
N LEU A 145 -16.80 3.37 -5.93
CA LEU A 145 -15.35 3.11 -5.93
C LEU A 145 -14.54 4.15 -6.69
N MET A 146 -15.17 5.04 -7.47
CA MET A 146 -14.49 6.12 -8.20
C MET A 146 -13.49 6.93 -7.34
N PRO A 147 -13.79 7.28 -6.07
CA PRO A 147 -12.83 7.99 -5.22
C PRO A 147 -11.51 7.22 -4.99
N LEU A 148 -11.48 5.89 -5.13
CA LEU A 148 -10.26 5.09 -5.01
C LEU A 148 -9.29 5.33 -6.18
N LEU A 149 -9.73 5.94 -7.29
CA LEU A 149 -8.84 6.41 -8.36
C LEU A 149 -7.85 7.47 -7.87
N ILE A 150 -8.16 8.18 -6.78
CA ILE A 150 -7.22 9.11 -6.14
C ILE A 150 -6.02 8.35 -5.57
N ILE A 151 -6.24 7.22 -4.88
CA ILE A 151 -5.14 6.37 -4.38
C ILE A 151 -4.27 5.88 -5.53
N TYR A 152 -4.89 5.51 -6.65
CA TYR A 152 -4.17 5.12 -7.86
C TYR A 152 -3.33 6.27 -8.44
N TYR A 153 -3.90 7.48 -8.55
CA TYR A 153 -3.15 8.64 -9.02
C TYR A 153 -1.95 8.97 -8.12
N MET A 154 -2.14 8.93 -6.80
CA MET A 154 -1.06 9.10 -5.82
C MET A 154 0.05 8.06 -6.01
N SER A 155 -0.30 6.85 -6.41
CA SER A 155 0.67 5.78 -6.68
C SER A 155 1.59 6.11 -7.86
N ILE A 156 1.08 6.80 -8.89
CA ILE A 156 1.89 7.27 -10.02
C ILE A 156 2.84 8.38 -9.57
N ASP A 157 2.32 9.35 -8.81
CA ASP A 157 3.12 10.47 -8.30
C ASP A 157 4.27 9.99 -7.39
N TRP A 158 3.99 9.04 -6.50
CA TRP A 158 5.02 8.44 -5.64
C TRP A 158 6.04 7.62 -6.44
N SER A 159 5.63 6.89 -7.49
CA SER A 159 6.58 6.21 -8.40
C SER A 159 7.53 7.21 -9.09
N ILE A 160 7.01 8.34 -9.57
CA ILE A 160 7.82 9.41 -10.16
C ILE A 160 8.79 9.99 -9.12
N THR A 161 8.35 10.15 -7.87
CA THR A 161 9.19 10.64 -6.78
C THR A 161 10.33 9.67 -6.48
N LEU A 162 10.04 8.37 -6.39
CA LEU A 162 11.06 7.33 -6.21
C LEU A 162 12.08 7.32 -7.36
N PHE A 163 11.61 7.46 -8.61
CA PHE A 163 12.49 7.57 -9.77
C PHE A 163 13.42 8.78 -9.69
N LYS A 164 12.90 9.94 -9.32
CA LYS A 164 13.71 11.16 -9.14
C LYS A 164 14.77 10.97 -8.05
N ASN A 165 14.45 10.25 -6.98
CA ASN A 165 15.38 9.96 -5.89
C ASN A 165 16.57 9.09 -6.33
N LEU A 166 16.44 8.30 -7.40
CA LEU A 166 17.57 7.55 -7.96
C LEU A 166 18.69 8.44 -8.50
N TYR A 167 18.41 9.69 -8.87
CA TYR A 167 19.41 10.64 -9.38
C TYR A 167 20.16 11.38 -8.27
N TYR A 168 19.66 11.32 -7.04
CA TYR A 168 20.27 11.96 -5.88
C TYR A 168 21.16 11.01 -5.06
N HIS A 169 21.29 9.75 -5.52
CA HIS A 169 22.26 8.75 -5.08
C HIS A 169 23.35 8.60 -6.14
#